data_AF-A0ABD2NYU8-F1
#
_entry.id   AF-A0ABD2NYU8-F1
#
_cell.length_a   1.000
_cell.length_b   1.000
_cell.length_c   1.000
_cell.angle_alpha   90.00
_cell.angle_beta   90.00
_cell.angle_gamma   90.00
#
_symmetry.space_group_name_H-M   'P 1'
#
loop_
_entity.id
_entity.type
_entity.pdbx_description
1 polymer ?
#
loop_
_entity_poly.entity_id
_entity_poly.type
_entity_poly.pdbx_seq_one_letter_code
_entity_poly.pdbx_strand_id
1 'polypeptide(L)'
;MTLLKSWSKCLFSSRKYLGYRFWASNIEAILKSPSVVLSASSPEKIMTTSLGNKFNLPKRYQGSEKSVWVEYIQLALDYKPACNLGQGFPDYPPPKYVTDALSQVANSENCLLHQYTRGFGHPRLVNRIAKLYSKLLNREINTNIEVLTTAGS
;
A
#
# COMPACT_ATOMS: atom_id res chain seq x y z
N MET A 1 -18.82 10.92 21.26
CA MET A 1 -19.34 9.56 20.97
C MET A 1 -20.63 9.64 20.13
N THR A 2 -20.59 10.40 19.03
CA THR A 2 -21.82 10.78 18.29
C THR A 2 -21.61 10.90 16.77
N LEU A 3 -20.45 10.49 16.25
CA LEU A 3 -20.16 10.49 14.80
C LEU A 3 -20.13 9.08 14.18
N LEU A 4 -20.10 8.03 15.00
CA LEU A 4 -20.19 6.63 14.53
C LEU A 4 -21.62 6.17 14.16
N LYS A 5 -22.66 6.95 14.49
CA LYS A 5 -24.06 6.56 14.23
C LYS A 5 -24.56 6.93 12.83
N SER A 6 -23.83 7.75 12.07
CA SER A 6 -24.26 8.18 10.72
C SER A 6 -23.92 7.15 9.63
N TRP A 7 -22.82 6.40 9.79
CA TRP A 7 -22.40 5.40 8.81
C TRP A 7 -23.24 4.11 8.82
N SER A 8 -23.88 3.74 9.93
CA SER A 8 -24.69 2.52 9.99
C SER A 8 -26.03 2.60 9.26
N LYS A 9 -26.53 3.80 8.91
CA LYS A 9 -27.83 3.95 8.24
C LYS A 9 -27.77 3.89 6.71
N CYS A 10 -26.60 4.09 6.10
CA CYS A 10 -26.47 4.04 4.64
C CYS A 10 -26.29 2.62 4.09
N LEU A 11 -25.85 1.67 4.92
CA LEU A 11 -25.62 0.26 4.54
C LEU A 11 -26.85 -0.65 4.72
N PHE A 12 -27.99 -0.12 5.19
CA PHE A 12 -29.19 -0.89 5.51
C PHE A 12 -30.34 -0.68 4.51
N SER A 13 -30.03 -0.44 3.24
CA SER A 13 -31.02 -0.44 2.14
C SER A 13 -30.66 -1.41 1.02
N SER A 14 -30.26 -2.62 1.39
CA SER A 14 -30.26 -3.76 0.46
C SER A 14 -30.45 -5.05 1.23
N ARG A 15 -31.69 -5.52 1.14
CA ARG A 15 -32.25 -6.72 1.73
C ARG A 15 -31.62 -7.95 1.09
N LYS A 16 -30.43 -8.35 1.51
CA LYS A 16 -29.75 -9.64 1.24
C LYS A 16 -28.62 -9.78 2.27
N TYR A 17 -28.24 -11.00 2.64
CA TYR A 17 -27.27 -11.38 3.70
C TYR A 17 -27.85 -11.69 5.09
N LEU A 18 -28.51 -12.84 5.18
CA LEU A 18 -28.89 -13.53 6.42
C LEU A 18 -27.69 -14.25 7.11
N GLY A 19 -26.45 -14.03 6.67
CA GLY A 19 -25.26 -14.75 7.14
C GLY A 19 -24.47 -14.10 8.27
N TYR A 20 -24.72 -12.82 8.58
CA TYR A 20 -23.90 -12.06 9.54
C TYR A 20 -24.38 -12.12 10.99
N ARG A 21 -25.56 -12.70 11.26
CA ARG A 21 -26.09 -12.83 12.63
C ARG A 21 -25.53 -14.02 13.41
N PHE A 22 -24.89 -14.98 12.73
CA PHE A 22 -24.33 -16.17 13.37
C PHE A 22 -22.90 -15.95 13.89
N TRP A 23 -22.17 -14.97 13.33
CA TRP A 23 -20.78 -14.71 13.70
C TRP A 23 -20.63 -13.83 14.95
N ALA A 24 -21.54 -12.87 15.15
CA ALA A 24 -21.47 -11.94 16.29
C ALA A 24 -21.74 -12.61 17.65
N SER A 25 -22.62 -13.62 17.70
CA SER A 25 -22.99 -14.28 18.96
C SER A 25 -21.91 -15.22 19.53
N ASN A 26 -20.98 -15.69 18.68
CA ASN A 26 -19.94 -16.63 19.10
C ASN A 26 -18.73 -15.93 19.76
N ILE A 27 -18.54 -14.62 19.55
CA ILE A 27 -17.39 -13.90 20.12
C ILE A 27 -17.61 -13.59 21.60
N GLU A 28 -18.84 -13.27 22.03
CA GLU A 28 -19.13 -13.01 23.45
C GLU A 28 -19.07 -14.28 24.33
N ALA A 29 -19.33 -15.46 23.76
CA ALA A 29 -19.24 -16.72 24.49
C ALA A 29 -17.78 -17.14 24.77
N ILE A 30 -16.85 -16.78 23.89
CA ILE A 30 -15.42 -17.11 24.03
C ILE A 30 -14.76 -16.28 25.13
N LEU A 31 -15.23 -15.04 25.37
CA LEU A 31 -14.67 -14.13 26.38
C LEU A 31 -15.12 -14.42 27.84
N LYS A 32 -16.05 -15.38 28.06
CA LYS A 32 -16.64 -15.65 29.39
C LYS A 32 -16.34 -17.04 29.98
N SER A 33 -15.36 -17.78 29.45
CA SER A 33 -15.00 -19.07 30.03
C SER A 33 -14.09 -18.90 31.26
N PRO A 34 -14.43 -19.47 32.43
CA PRO A 34 -13.63 -19.33 33.64
C PRO A 34 -12.36 -20.19 33.57
N SER A 35 -11.29 -19.62 34.10
CA SER A 35 -9.94 -20.17 34.20
C SER A 35 -9.94 -21.57 34.85
N VAL A 36 -9.55 -22.58 34.09
CA VAL A 36 -9.28 -23.92 34.64
C VAL A 36 -7.93 -23.87 35.38
N VAL A 37 -8.00 -24.07 36.68
CA VAL A 37 -6.84 -24.24 37.58
C VAL A 37 -6.18 -25.57 37.23
N LEU A 38 -4.96 -25.53 36.68
CA LEU A 38 -4.13 -26.71 36.43
C LEU A 38 -3.19 -26.93 37.62
N SER A 39 -3.38 -28.06 38.29
CA SER A 39 -2.51 -28.59 39.33
C SER A 39 -1.09 -28.81 38.79
N ALA A 40 -0.09 -28.39 39.57
CA ALA A 40 1.31 -28.55 39.25
C ALA A 40 1.72 -30.03 39.17
N SER A 41 2.23 -30.45 38.00
CA SER A 41 3.07 -31.64 37.85
C SER A 41 4.18 -31.34 36.83
N SER A 42 5.42 -31.50 37.29
CA SER A 42 6.74 -31.57 36.60
C SER A 42 7.10 -30.58 35.47
N PRO A 43 8.34 -30.06 35.43
CA PRO A 43 8.78 -29.18 34.35
C PRO A 43 9.15 -30.01 33.11
N GLU A 44 8.15 -30.46 32.35
CA GLU A 44 8.42 -30.81 30.96
C GLU A 44 8.69 -29.52 30.18
N LYS A 45 9.85 -29.48 29.54
CA LYS A 45 10.37 -28.38 28.73
C LYS A 45 9.46 -28.19 27.52
N ILE A 46 8.36 -27.46 27.70
CA ILE A 46 7.41 -27.14 26.63
C ILE A 46 8.20 -26.48 25.50
N MET A 47 8.18 -27.11 24.33
CA MET A 47 8.77 -26.64 23.07
C MET A 47 8.07 -25.37 22.57
N THR A 48 8.21 -24.26 23.29
CA THR A 48 7.72 -22.93 22.88
C THR A 48 8.63 -22.26 21.84
N THR A 49 9.77 -22.86 21.51
CA THR A 49 10.79 -22.28 20.62
C THR A 49 10.44 -22.38 19.12
N SER A 50 9.44 -23.17 18.72
CA SER A 50 9.13 -23.38 17.30
C SER A 50 8.14 -22.37 16.70
N LEU A 51 7.20 -21.83 17.47
CA LEU A 51 6.13 -20.95 16.95
C LEU A 51 6.56 -19.48 16.89
N GLY A 52 7.36 -19.01 17.85
CA GLY A 52 7.85 -17.62 17.88
C GLY A 52 8.78 -17.28 16.71
N ASN A 53 9.50 -18.28 16.17
CA ASN A 53 10.42 -18.09 15.06
C ASN A 53 9.76 -18.17 13.68
N LYS A 54 8.50 -18.60 13.58
CA LYS A 54 7.82 -18.83 12.30
C LYS A 54 7.51 -17.54 11.53
N PHE A 55 7.29 -16.43 12.24
CA PHE A 55 6.91 -15.15 11.66
C PHE A 55 8.03 -14.10 11.68
N ASN A 56 9.25 -14.52 11.99
CA ASN A 56 10.42 -13.64 11.91
C ASN A 56 10.72 -13.25 10.46
N LEU A 57 11.44 -12.14 10.31
CA LEU A 57 11.90 -11.70 9.01
C LEU A 57 12.73 -12.80 8.33
N PRO A 58 12.48 -13.09 7.04
CA PRO A 58 13.33 -13.98 6.27
C PRO A 58 14.79 -13.54 6.31
N LYS A 59 15.74 -14.47 6.12
CA LYS A 59 17.18 -14.18 6.16
C LYS A 59 17.61 -13.01 5.25
N ARG A 60 16.98 -12.87 4.08
CA ARG A 60 17.23 -11.76 3.12
C ARG A 60 16.84 -10.36 3.64
N TYR A 61 16.09 -10.28 4.74
CA TYR A 61 15.66 -9.04 5.39
C TYR A 61 16.19 -8.94 6.83
N GLN A 62 17.13 -9.80 7.23
CA GLN A 62 17.78 -9.67 8.54
C GLN A 62 18.59 -8.36 8.58
N GLY A 63 18.41 -7.57 9.62
CA GLY A 63 19.01 -6.24 9.76
C GLY A 63 18.32 -5.13 8.95
N SER A 64 17.18 -5.41 8.32
CA SER A 64 16.37 -4.36 7.70
C SER A 64 15.67 -3.53 8.78
N GLU A 65 16.07 -2.27 8.91
CA GLU A 65 15.45 -1.29 9.81
C GLU A 65 14.62 -0.26 9.03
N LYS A 66 13.98 0.65 9.77
CA LYS A 66 13.20 1.74 9.15
C LYS A 66 14.15 2.67 8.39
N SER A 67 13.68 3.24 7.29
CA SER A 67 14.46 4.23 6.57
C SER A 67 14.53 5.54 7.35
N VAL A 68 15.63 6.28 7.18
CA VAL A 68 15.80 7.63 7.74
C VAL A 68 14.64 8.56 7.36
N TRP A 69 14.01 8.34 6.21
CA TRP A 69 12.84 9.10 5.77
C TRP A 69 11.69 9.02 6.77
N VAL A 70 11.45 7.85 7.38
CA VAL A 70 10.38 7.68 8.37
C VAL A 70 10.65 8.54 9.61
N GLU A 71 11.90 8.58 10.06
CA GLU A 71 12.31 9.33 11.26
C GLU A 71 12.28 10.84 11.01
N TYR A 72 12.87 11.31 9.92
CA TYR A 72 12.95 12.74 9.62
C TYR A 72 11.60 13.33 9.21
N ILE A 73 10.71 12.55 8.57
CA ILE A 73 9.33 12.99 8.33
C ILE A 73 8.60 13.15 9.65
N GLN A 74 8.73 12.19 10.58
CA GLN A 74 8.12 12.32 11.90
C GLN A 74 8.66 13.54 12.66
N LEU A 75 9.98 13.75 12.63
CA LEU A 75 10.63 14.91 13.24
C LEU A 75 10.11 16.23 12.67
N ALA A 76 9.96 16.32 11.34
CA ALA A 76 9.42 17.51 10.69
C ALA A 76 7.96 17.78 11.09
N LEU A 77 7.15 16.74 11.31
CA LEU A 77 5.76 16.87 11.77
C LEU A 77 5.67 17.34 13.23
N ASP A 78 6.58 16.86 14.08
CA ASP A 78 6.59 17.17 15.52
C ASP A 78 7.04 18.62 15.76
N TYR A 79 8.13 19.04 15.11
CA TYR A 79 8.74 20.36 15.33
C TYR A 79 8.21 21.46 14.42
N LYS A 80 7.50 21.11 13.33
CA LYS A 80 6.89 22.05 12.36
C LYS A 80 7.84 23.21 12.01
N PRO A 81 9.03 22.91 11.46
CA PRO A 81 10.00 23.95 11.16
C PRO A 81 9.41 24.97 10.19
N ALA A 82 9.81 26.24 10.32
CA ALA A 82 9.35 27.31 9.43
C ALA A 82 9.72 27.06 7.95
N CYS A 83 10.76 26.27 7.69
CA CYS A 83 11.18 25.84 6.35
C CYS A 83 11.74 24.42 6.42
N ASN A 84 11.25 23.52 5.56
CA ASN A 84 11.73 22.14 5.47
C ASN A 84 12.53 21.93 4.17
N LEU A 85 13.85 22.08 4.27
CA LEU A 85 14.77 21.83 3.15
C LEU A 85 15.22 20.37 3.03
N GLY A 86 14.70 19.47 3.88
CA GLY A 86 15.01 18.04 3.84
C GLY A 86 14.16 17.26 2.84
N GLN A 87 13.07 17.84 2.32
CA GLN A 87 12.22 17.21 1.33
C GLN A 87 12.79 17.38 -0.09
N GLY A 88 13.03 16.26 -0.78
CA GLY A 88 13.58 16.24 -2.14
C GLY A 88 12.54 16.43 -3.26
N PHE A 89 11.43 17.11 -3.00
CA PHE A 89 10.38 17.40 -4.00
C PHE A 89 9.94 18.87 -3.89
N PRO A 90 9.47 19.46 -5.01
CA PRO A 90 9.07 20.87 -5.02
C PRO A 90 7.83 21.12 -4.16
N ASP A 91 7.78 22.28 -3.52
CA ASP A 91 6.66 22.81 -2.75
C ASP A 91 5.69 23.69 -3.58
N TYR A 92 5.97 23.83 -4.87
CA TYR A 92 5.17 24.56 -5.86
C TYR A 92 4.50 23.58 -6.87
N PRO A 93 3.42 24.00 -7.55
CA PRO A 93 2.69 23.10 -8.44
C PRO A 93 3.52 22.68 -9.67
N PRO A 94 3.31 21.45 -10.18
CA PRO A 94 3.94 21.01 -11.42
C PRO A 94 3.38 21.79 -12.64
N PRO A 95 4.05 21.71 -13.80
CA PRO A 95 3.54 22.33 -15.03
C PRO A 95 2.11 21.90 -15.38
N LYS A 96 1.25 22.87 -15.73
CA LYS A 96 -0.20 22.65 -15.93
C LYS A 96 -0.54 21.55 -16.93
N TYR A 97 0.25 21.40 -18.00
CA TYR A 97 0.02 20.36 -19.01
C TYR A 97 0.09 18.94 -18.44
N VAL A 98 0.81 18.72 -17.34
CA VAL A 98 0.91 17.42 -16.67
C VAL A 98 -0.37 17.11 -15.90
N THR A 99 -0.86 18.06 -15.11
CA THR A 99 -2.11 17.91 -14.34
C THR A 99 -3.32 17.81 -15.26
N ASP A 100 -3.33 18.58 -16.36
CA ASP A 100 -4.38 18.51 -17.36
C ASP A 100 -4.40 17.15 -18.06
N ALA A 101 -3.24 16.60 -18.43
CA ALA A 101 -3.15 15.28 -19.06
C ALA A 101 -3.65 14.17 -18.11
N LEU A 102 -3.33 14.24 -16.81
CA LEU A 102 -3.84 13.30 -15.82
C LEU A 102 -5.37 13.42 -15.68
N SER A 103 -5.89 14.64 -15.61
CA SER A 103 -7.33 14.89 -15.55
C SER A 103 -8.07 14.36 -16.78
N GLN A 104 -7.49 14.52 -17.98
CA GLN A 104 -8.05 13.99 -19.22
C GLN A 104 -8.11 12.46 -19.23
N VAL A 105 -7.08 11.79 -18.70
CA VAL A 105 -7.09 10.32 -18.58
C VAL A 105 -8.13 9.86 -17.57
N ALA A 106 -8.27 10.58 -16.44
CA ALA A 106 -9.26 10.26 -15.41
C ALA A 106 -10.71 10.43 -15.90
N ASN A 107 -10.97 11.43 -16.74
CA ASN A 107 -12.29 11.73 -17.30
C ASN A 107 -12.49 11.18 -18.73
N SER A 108 -11.65 10.24 -19.16
CA SER A 108 -11.73 9.73 -20.53
C SER A 108 -13.00 8.89 -20.72
N GLU A 109 -13.65 9.05 -21.88
CA GLU A 109 -14.74 8.16 -22.30
C GLU A 109 -14.25 6.72 -22.56
N ASN A 110 -12.95 6.54 -22.79
CA ASN A 110 -12.36 5.23 -23.00
C ASN A 110 -12.16 4.49 -21.67
N CYS A 111 -13.12 3.63 -21.34
CA CYS A 111 -13.09 2.82 -20.13
C CYS A 111 -11.85 1.92 -19.99
N LEU A 112 -11.17 1.56 -21.10
CA LEU A 112 -9.98 0.72 -21.08
C LEU A 112 -8.76 1.42 -20.45
N LEU A 113 -8.74 2.76 -20.40
CA LEU A 113 -7.64 3.48 -19.76
C LEU A 113 -7.58 3.29 -18.25
N HIS A 114 -8.67 2.84 -17.64
CA HIS A 114 -8.75 2.49 -16.22
C HIS A 114 -8.47 1.00 -15.96
N GLN A 115 -8.20 0.22 -17.02
CA GLN A 115 -7.93 -1.21 -16.94
C GLN A 115 -6.45 -1.51 -17.12
N TYR A 116 -6.08 -2.77 -16.96
CA TYR A 116 -4.72 -3.22 -17.17
C TYR A 116 -4.21 -2.89 -18.57
N THR A 117 -3.00 -2.34 -18.60
CA THR A 117 -2.24 -2.16 -19.83
C THR A 117 -1.21 -3.29 -20.00
N ARG A 118 -0.41 -3.24 -21.07
CA ARG A 118 0.68 -4.19 -21.30
C ARG A 118 1.65 -4.18 -20.12
N GLY A 119 2.01 -5.36 -19.60
CA GLY A 119 2.85 -5.50 -18.41
C GLY A 119 4.23 -4.83 -18.50
N PHE A 120 4.86 -4.81 -19.68
CA PHE A 120 6.16 -4.13 -19.87
C PHE A 120 6.05 -2.61 -20.05
N GLY A 121 4.84 -2.07 -20.05
CA GLY A 121 4.58 -0.63 -20.16
C GLY A 121 3.50 -0.31 -21.17
N HIS A 122 2.82 0.81 -20.94
CA HIS A 122 1.75 1.30 -21.81
C HIS A 122 2.32 1.62 -23.21
N PRO A 123 1.76 1.08 -24.33
CA PRO A 123 2.31 1.25 -25.68
C PRO A 123 2.59 2.72 -26.07
N ARG A 124 1.65 3.62 -25.75
CA ARG A 124 1.82 5.07 -25.99
C ARG A 124 3.01 5.67 -25.24
N LEU A 125 3.29 5.20 -24.02
CA LEU A 125 4.37 5.72 -23.18
C LEU A 125 5.73 5.21 -23.68
N VAL A 126 5.89 3.89 -23.85
CA VAL A 126 7.15 3.29 -24.28
C VAL A 126 7.60 3.78 -25.66
N ASN A 127 6.67 4.02 -26.58
CA ASN A 127 6.96 4.60 -27.90
C ASN A 127 7.49 6.04 -27.79
N ARG A 128 6.99 6.83 -26.84
CA ARG A 128 7.46 8.22 -26.62
C ARG A 128 8.83 8.23 -25.94
N ILE A 129 9.05 7.34 -24.97
CA ILE A 129 10.35 7.16 -24.30
C ILE A 129 11.40 6.74 -25.32
N ALA A 130 11.18 5.69 -26.10
CA ALA A 130 12.13 5.26 -27.12
C ALA A 130 12.43 6.38 -28.12
N LYS A 131 11.40 7.09 -28.63
CA LYS A 131 11.63 8.20 -29.57
C LYS A 131 12.49 9.33 -28.98
N LEU A 132 12.34 9.63 -27.69
CA LEU A 132 13.15 10.63 -27.00
C LEU A 132 14.59 10.15 -26.82
N TYR A 133 14.77 8.97 -26.21
CA TYR A 133 16.08 8.44 -25.88
C TYR A 133 16.87 7.98 -27.11
N SER A 134 16.22 7.56 -28.20
CA SER A 134 16.90 7.24 -29.45
C SER A 134 17.65 8.45 -30.01
N LYS A 135 17.08 9.66 -29.85
CA LYS A 135 17.74 10.91 -30.25
C LYS A 135 18.89 11.27 -29.33
N LEU A 136 18.70 11.11 -28.02
CA LEU A 136 19.71 11.45 -27.01
C LEU A 136 20.91 10.50 -27.04
N LEU A 137 20.67 9.22 -27.30
CA LEU A 137 21.71 8.18 -27.37
C LEU A 137 22.24 7.95 -28.79
N ASN A 138 21.70 8.66 -29.79
CA ASN A 138 22.03 8.52 -31.20
C ASN A 138 22.02 7.06 -31.69
N ARG A 139 21.06 6.26 -31.21
CA ARG A 139 20.84 4.86 -31.61
C ARG A 139 19.36 4.58 -31.71
N GLU A 140 18.98 3.64 -32.57
CA GLU A 140 17.60 3.14 -32.55
C GLU A 140 17.36 2.30 -31.29
N ILE A 141 16.22 2.54 -30.63
CA ILE A 141 15.78 1.81 -29.43
C ILE A 141 14.50 1.05 -29.76
N ASN A 142 14.53 -0.26 -29.58
CA ASN A 142 13.38 -1.12 -29.78
C ASN A 142 12.48 -1.10 -28.53
N THR A 143 11.28 -0.57 -28.71
CA THR A 143 10.28 -0.37 -27.64
C THR A 143 9.81 -1.66 -26.98
N ASN A 144 9.96 -2.81 -27.64
CA ASN A 144 9.44 -4.08 -27.13
C ASN A 144 10.42 -4.86 -26.26
N ILE A 145 11.72 -4.62 -26.44
CA ILE A 145 12.80 -5.41 -25.80
C ILE A 145 13.76 -4.55 -24.99
N GLU A 146 13.87 -3.24 -25.26
CA GLU A 146 14.83 -2.35 -24.60
C GLU A 146 14.17 -1.31 -23.69
N VAL A 147 12.83 -1.31 -23.59
CA VAL A 147 12.09 -0.37 -22.74
C VAL A 147 11.16 -1.13 -21.81
N LEU A 148 11.28 -0.85 -20.52
CA LEU A 148 10.44 -1.38 -19.45
C LEU A 148 9.93 -0.23 -18.57
N THR A 149 8.63 -0.20 -18.29
CA THR A 149 8.05 0.75 -17.33
C THR A 149 8.04 0.13 -15.92
N THR A 150 8.58 0.85 -14.94
CA THR A 150 8.65 0.45 -13.52
C THR A 150 7.88 1.43 -12.64
N ALA A 151 7.69 1.07 -11.36
CA ALA A 151 7.04 1.93 -10.37
C ALA A 151 8.04 2.95 -9.78
N GLY A 152 8.36 3.97 -10.57
CA GLY A 152 9.42 4.92 -10.24
C GLY A 152 10.78 4.50 -10.79
N SER A 153 11.74 5.42 -10.69
CA SER A 153 13.15 5.24 -11.09
C SER A 153 13.88 4.26 -10.19
#